data_AF-A0A7C4JGL1-F1
#
_entry.id   AF-A0A7C4JGL1-F1
#
_cell.length_a   1.000
_cell.length_b   1.000
_cell.length_c   1.000
_cell.angle_alpha   90.00
_cell.angle_beta   90.00
_cell.angle_gamma   90.00
#
_symmetry.space_group_name_H-M   'P 1'
#
loop_
_entity.id
_entity.type
_entity.pdbx_description
1 polymer ?
#
loop_
_entity_poly.entity_id
_entity_poly.type
_entity_poly.pdbx_seq_one_letter_code
_entity_poly.pdbx_strand_id
1 'polypeptide(L)'
;MMEEQAKREVVKTPPLKKLRKSFSIFSCYLGEKIDLKKLQENLKKYPYITRDPPIVLKLALGQYAVLTKFGVVTFWNVPKRLREEFIQEISQFVEEFDKNYPYFDTLKVFIGKETEDVKFGKVYLTKIDKEKVQVISFVISQSVALERFEKEIEQRVSELERLIGILRLGKIKKLREKDLLREIGDILAVRQRTISHLSLFDKPETTWERAELERLYNKLFYEFELGDRFDILNEKIRFLADHNKLLLDFISTQRGHFLEMIIIILILIELLIFLGETFLKW
;
A
#
# COMPACT_ATOMS: atom_id res chain seq x y z
N MET A 1 -44.86 44.36 -33.61
CA MET A 1 -44.69 43.09 -34.34
C MET A 1 -43.20 42.83 -34.43
N MET A 2 -42.71 41.83 -33.69
CA MET A 2 -41.31 41.39 -33.56
C MET A 2 -40.40 42.33 -32.75
N GLU A 3 -40.70 42.58 -31.46
CA GLU A 3 -40.08 41.79 -30.37
C GLU A 3 -40.18 40.28 -30.56
N GLU A 4 -39.11 39.63 -31.03
CA GLU A 4 -38.80 38.26 -30.60
C GLU A 4 -37.39 37.83 -31.03
N GLN A 5 -36.75 37.10 -30.10
CA GLN A 5 -35.70 36.10 -30.37
C GLN A 5 -34.29 36.60 -30.68
N ALA A 6 -33.56 36.92 -29.60
CA ALA A 6 -32.32 36.20 -29.24
C ALA A 6 -31.72 36.75 -27.92
N LYS A 7 -32.53 36.88 -26.87
CA LYS A 7 -32.00 36.99 -25.51
C LYS A 7 -31.61 35.59 -25.05
N ARG A 8 -30.31 35.39 -24.90
CA ARG A 8 -29.63 34.34 -24.13
C ARG A 8 -30.58 33.62 -23.17
N GLU A 9 -31.01 32.42 -23.53
CA GLU A 9 -31.49 31.45 -22.55
C GLU A 9 -30.29 31.06 -21.69
N VAL A 10 -30.14 31.78 -20.58
CA VAL A 10 -29.44 31.25 -19.42
C VAL A 10 -30.17 29.95 -19.08
N VAL A 11 -29.55 28.82 -19.40
CA VAL A 11 -29.95 27.50 -18.93
C VAL A 11 -30.09 27.62 -17.41
N LYS A 12 -31.33 27.75 -16.95
CA LYS A 12 -31.66 27.73 -15.54
C LYS A 12 -31.40 26.30 -15.07
N THR A 13 -30.20 26.08 -14.53
CA THR A 13 -29.90 24.89 -13.75
C THR A 13 -31.03 24.70 -12.74
N PRO A 14 -31.69 23.53 -12.68
CA PRO A 14 -32.81 23.33 -11.77
C PRO A 14 -32.36 23.64 -10.35
N PRO A 15 -33.22 24.23 -9.50
CA PRO A 15 -32.85 24.50 -8.12
C PRO A 15 -32.48 23.17 -7.46
N LEU A 16 -31.27 23.10 -6.91
CA LEU A 16 -30.74 22.00 -6.11
C LEU A 16 -31.73 21.70 -4.96
N LYS A 17 -32.67 20.79 -5.22
CA LYS A 17 -33.67 20.35 -4.24
C LYS A 17 -32.94 19.65 -3.09
N LYS A 18 -33.13 20.26 -1.90
CA LYS A 18 -32.99 19.73 -0.53
C LYS A 18 -31.61 19.17 -0.14
N LEU A 19 -30.98 19.88 0.79
CA LEU A 19 -29.83 19.49 1.62
C LEU A 19 -29.48 17.99 1.57
N ARG A 20 -28.57 17.62 0.67
CA ARG A 20 -27.94 16.29 0.66
C ARG A 20 -27.10 16.18 1.92
N LYS A 21 -27.47 15.31 2.87
CA LYS A 21 -26.56 14.94 3.96
C LYS A 21 -25.27 14.41 3.32
N SER A 22 -24.15 14.99 3.70
CA SER A 22 -22.83 14.56 3.23
C SER A 22 -21.95 14.12 4.38
N PHE A 23 -21.11 13.12 4.14
CA PHE A 23 -20.08 12.68 5.06
C PHE A 23 -18.71 12.95 4.45
N SER A 24 -17.83 13.52 5.25
CA SER A 24 -16.40 13.63 4.95
C SER A 24 -15.70 12.43 5.56
N ILE A 25 -14.97 11.70 4.74
CA ILE A 25 -14.17 10.55 5.14
C ILE A 25 -12.70 10.93 5.10
N PHE A 26 -11.95 10.46 6.09
CA PHE A 26 -10.50 10.51 6.13
C PHE A 26 -9.97 9.15 6.56
N SER A 27 -9.15 8.53 5.74
CA SER A 27 -8.54 7.23 6.00
C SER A 27 -7.02 7.42 6.12
N CYS A 28 -6.37 6.78 7.08
CA CYS A 28 -4.92 6.88 7.26
C CYS A 28 -4.29 5.56 7.71
N TYR A 29 -3.10 5.26 7.17
CA TYR A 29 -2.30 4.11 7.55
C TYR A 29 -1.53 4.40 8.84
N LEU A 30 -1.71 3.56 9.86
CA LEU A 30 -1.11 3.75 11.18
C LEU A 30 0.08 2.82 11.45
N GLY A 31 0.21 1.70 10.76
CA GLY A 31 1.26 0.70 10.98
C GLY A 31 0.90 -0.62 10.29
N GLU A 32 1.73 -1.65 10.44
CA GLU A 32 1.57 -2.92 9.70
C GLU A 32 0.26 -3.65 10.01
N LYS A 33 -0.18 -3.61 11.27
CA LYS A 33 -1.35 -4.37 11.68
C LYS A 33 -2.01 -3.74 12.89
N ILE A 34 -3.35 -3.75 12.92
CA ILE A 34 -4.10 -3.40 14.13
C ILE A 34 -4.58 -4.70 14.76
N ASP A 35 -4.19 -4.95 16.02
CA ASP A 35 -4.70 -6.08 16.79
C ASP A 35 -6.15 -5.81 17.21
N LEU A 36 -7.08 -6.16 16.33
CA LEU A 36 -8.51 -5.97 16.51
C LEU A 36 -9.07 -6.77 17.71
N LYS A 37 -8.43 -7.89 18.11
CA LYS A 37 -8.89 -8.69 19.25
C LYS A 37 -8.53 -7.98 20.55
N LYS A 38 -7.25 -7.63 20.71
CA LYS A 38 -6.76 -6.89 21.87
C LYS A 38 -7.45 -5.53 22.01
N LEU A 39 -7.71 -4.85 20.89
CA LEU A 39 -8.45 -3.59 20.88
C LEU A 39 -9.88 -3.78 21.41
N GLN A 40 -10.61 -4.80 20.95
CA GLN A 40 -11.96 -5.08 21.45
C GLN A 40 -12.01 -5.44 22.94
N GLU A 41 -10.99 -6.12 23.45
CA GLU A 41 -10.87 -6.47 24.86
C GLU A 41 -10.63 -5.25 25.74
N ASN A 42 -9.78 -4.32 25.32
CA ASN A 42 -9.28 -3.23 26.16
C ASN A 42 -10.03 -1.89 25.93
N LEU A 43 -10.48 -1.61 24.70
CA LEU A 43 -11.13 -0.35 24.36
C LEU A 43 -12.64 -0.42 24.60
N LYS A 44 -13.08 -0.15 25.83
CA LYS A 44 -14.51 -0.15 26.23
C LYS A 44 -15.20 1.21 26.18
N LYS A 45 -14.43 2.29 26.00
CA LYS A 45 -14.90 3.68 26.05
C LYS A 45 -15.95 4.02 24.98
N TYR A 46 -15.86 3.41 23.80
CA TYR A 46 -16.71 3.74 22.65
C TYR A 46 -17.73 2.63 22.37
N PRO A 47 -18.99 2.97 22.04
CA PRO A 47 -19.97 1.98 21.57
C PRO A 47 -19.55 1.34 20.24
N TYR A 48 -19.63 0.01 20.18
CA TYR A 48 -19.42 -0.76 18.96
C TYR A 48 -20.72 -0.85 18.17
N ILE A 49 -20.71 -0.38 16.93
CA ILE A 49 -21.82 -0.55 15.98
C ILE A 49 -21.77 -1.95 15.36
N THR A 50 -20.57 -2.35 14.94
CA THR A 50 -20.28 -3.71 14.46
C THR A 50 -18.96 -4.16 15.07
N ARG A 51 -18.89 -5.42 15.51
CA ARG A 51 -17.68 -6.05 16.07
C ARG A 51 -16.95 -6.95 15.06
N ASP A 52 -17.65 -7.36 14.01
CA ASP A 52 -17.08 -8.08 12.88
C ASP A 52 -16.21 -7.14 12.04
N PRO A 53 -15.01 -7.57 11.61
CA PRO A 53 -14.15 -6.76 10.77
C PRO A 53 -14.82 -6.39 9.41
N PRO A 54 -14.67 -5.16 8.92
CA PRO A 54 -14.02 -4.03 9.61
C PRO A 54 -14.88 -3.50 10.77
N ILE A 55 -14.25 -3.29 11.92
CA ILE A 55 -14.93 -2.90 13.17
C ILE A 55 -15.40 -1.45 13.05
N VAL A 56 -16.62 -1.17 13.49
CA VAL A 56 -17.18 0.18 13.47
C VAL A 56 -17.44 0.67 14.90
N LEU A 57 -16.74 1.73 15.30
CA LEU A 57 -16.91 2.43 16.57
C LEU A 57 -17.66 3.74 16.37
N LYS A 58 -18.51 4.10 17.33
CA LYS A 58 -19.15 5.41 17.41
C LYS A 58 -18.34 6.31 18.36
N LEU A 59 -17.68 7.33 17.81
CA LEU A 59 -16.93 8.30 18.63
C LEU A 59 -17.85 9.40 19.18
N ALA A 60 -18.81 9.86 18.38
CA ALA A 60 -19.83 10.83 18.78
C ALA A 60 -21.08 10.70 17.89
N LEU A 61 -22.05 11.60 18.05
CA LEU A 61 -23.26 11.61 17.21
C LEU A 61 -22.91 11.89 15.74
N GLY A 62 -23.13 10.90 14.87
CA GLY A 62 -22.81 11.00 13.44
C GLY A 62 -21.31 10.92 13.11
N GLN A 63 -20.48 10.51 14.07
CA GLN A 63 -19.02 10.42 13.96
C GLN A 63 -18.57 8.99 14.25
N TYR A 64 -17.87 8.38 13.29
CA TYR A 64 -17.50 6.97 13.34
C TYR A 64 -16.01 6.77 13.05
N ALA A 65 -15.42 5.76 13.68
CA ALA A 65 -14.11 5.24 13.33
C ALA A 65 -14.27 3.79 12.89
N VAL A 66 -13.72 3.46 11.72
CA VAL A 66 -13.74 2.12 11.16
C VAL A 66 -12.32 1.58 11.15
N LEU A 67 -12.10 0.44 11.80
CA LEU A 67 -10.78 -0.16 11.96
C LEU A 67 -10.65 -1.43 11.13
N THR A 68 -9.54 -1.52 10.42
CA THR A 68 -9.20 -2.67 9.57
C THR A 68 -8.00 -3.41 10.17
N LYS A 69 -7.93 -4.72 9.93
CA LYS A 69 -6.83 -5.57 10.43
C LYS A 69 -5.47 -5.15 9.87
N PHE A 70 -5.46 -4.55 8.69
CA PHE A 70 -4.30 -4.21 7.88
C PHE A 70 -3.80 -2.78 8.12
N GLY A 71 -3.87 -2.31 9.35
CA GLY A 71 -3.15 -1.09 9.74
C GLY A 71 -3.89 0.24 9.53
N VAL A 72 -5.08 0.23 8.93
CA VAL A 72 -5.76 1.48 8.52
C VAL A 72 -6.98 1.78 9.39
N VAL A 73 -7.14 3.07 9.72
CA VAL A 73 -8.34 3.61 10.35
C VAL A 73 -9.02 4.62 9.45
N THR A 74 -10.33 4.45 9.27
CA THR A 74 -11.17 5.32 8.45
C THR A 74 -12.18 6.06 9.31
N PHE A 75 -12.11 7.38 9.32
CA PHE A 75 -12.94 8.28 10.09
C PHE A 75 -14.06 8.88 9.25
N TRP A 76 -15.28 8.86 9.77
CA TRP A 76 -16.45 9.49 9.18
C TRP A 76 -16.86 10.72 10.01
N ASN A 77 -16.81 11.91 9.40
CA ASN A 77 -17.17 13.19 10.01
C ASN A 77 -16.42 13.53 11.32
N VAL A 78 -15.28 12.91 11.56
CA VAL A 78 -14.49 13.13 12.78
C VAL A 78 -13.54 14.32 12.57
N PRO A 79 -13.58 15.36 13.42
CA PRO A 79 -12.68 16.50 13.32
C PRO A 79 -11.24 16.11 13.63
N LYS A 80 -10.26 16.80 13.03
CA LYS A 80 -8.83 16.49 13.13
C LYS A 80 -8.36 16.23 14.56
N ARG A 81 -8.71 17.10 15.51
CA ARG A 81 -8.37 16.95 16.92
C ARG A 81 -8.81 15.61 17.52
N LEU A 82 -10.07 15.22 17.29
CA LEU A 82 -10.60 13.96 17.82
C LEU A 82 -9.98 12.74 17.12
N ARG A 83 -9.61 12.87 15.82
CA ARG A 83 -8.85 11.82 15.13
C ARG A 83 -7.48 11.62 15.78
N GLU A 84 -6.75 12.70 16.05
CA GLU A 84 -5.43 12.64 16.70
C GLU A 84 -5.53 12.04 18.10
N GLU A 85 -6.49 12.46 18.91
CA GLU A 85 -6.76 11.88 20.24
C GLU A 85 -7.06 10.37 20.14
N PHE A 86 -7.93 9.96 19.20
CA PHE A 86 -8.27 8.56 18.99
C PHE A 86 -7.07 7.72 18.50
N ILE A 87 -6.28 8.24 17.54
CA ILE A 87 -5.08 7.57 17.02
C ILE A 87 -4.07 7.32 18.14
N GLN A 88 -3.84 8.31 19.01
CA GLN A 88 -2.95 8.11 20.16
C GLN A 88 -3.50 7.06 21.13
N GLU A 89 -4.81 7.05 21.40
CA GLU A 89 -5.47 6.08 22.28
C GLU A 89 -5.30 4.63 21.78
N ILE A 90 -5.39 4.42 20.46
CA ILE A 90 -5.26 3.08 19.86
C ILE A 90 -3.83 2.68 19.47
N SER A 91 -2.85 3.58 19.55
CA SER A 91 -1.47 3.35 19.11
C SER A 91 -0.83 2.09 19.70
N GLN A 92 -1.15 1.77 20.96
CA GLN A 92 -0.70 0.56 21.67
C GLN A 92 -1.20 -0.77 21.07
N PHE A 93 -2.20 -0.73 20.20
CA PHE A 93 -2.76 -1.88 19.50
C PHE A 93 -2.27 -1.99 18.05
N VAL A 94 -1.40 -1.07 17.61
CA VAL A 94 -0.87 -1.03 16.25
C VAL A 94 0.58 -1.54 16.24
N GLU A 95 0.83 -2.59 15.46
CA GLU A 95 2.17 -3.12 15.21
C GLU A 95 2.93 -2.15 14.28
N GLU A 96 4.19 -1.85 14.63
CA GLU A 96 5.03 -0.87 13.92
C GLU A 96 4.34 0.50 13.72
N PHE A 97 3.75 1.04 14.80
CA PHE A 97 3.03 2.31 14.74
C PHE A 97 3.88 3.47 14.21
N ASP A 98 3.45 4.08 13.11
CA ASP A 98 4.03 5.29 12.54
C ASP A 98 3.29 6.55 13.04
N LYS A 99 3.98 7.34 13.85
CA LYS A 99 3.46 8.59 14.42
C LYS A 99 3.11 9.65 13.37
N ASN A 100 3.72 9.59 12.20
CA ASN A 100 3.50 10.54 11.12
C ASN A 100 2.33 10.14 10.22
N TYR A 101 1.91 8.87 10.24
CA TYR A 101 0.86 8.29 9.39
C TYR A 101 0.85 8.89 7.97
N PRO A 102 1.98 8.82 7.24
CA PRO A 102 2.22 9.64 6.05
C PRO A 102 1.30 9.31 4.87
N TYR A 103 0.64 8.15 4.91
CA TYR A 103 -0.29 7.69 3.89
C TYR A 103 -1.73 7.91 4.35
N PHE A 104 -2.48 8.69 3.58
CA PHE A 104 -3.87 9.00 3.88
C PHE A 104 -4.65 9.34 2.61
N ASP A 105 -5.96 9.15 2.66
CA ASP A 105 -6.87 9.52 1.58
C ASP A 105 -8.18 10.09 2.14
N THR A 106 -8.90 10.85 1.32
CA THR A 106 -10.18 11.47 1.67
C THR A 106 -11.24 11.18 0.63
N LEU A 107 -12.46 10.98 1.12
CA LEU A 107 -13.61 10.67 0.27
C LEU A 107 -14.83 11.44 0.74
N LYS A 108 -15.66 11.89 -0.21
CA LYS A 108 -16.94 12.54 0.12
C LYS A 108 -18.10 11.62 -0.23
N VAL A 109 -18.96 11.35 0.74
CA VAL A 109 -20.17 10.55 0.54
C VAL A 109 -21.39 11.47 0.58
N PHE A 110 -22.26 11.36 -0.42
CA PHE A 110 -23.48 12.13 -0.55
C PHE A 110 -24.69 11.21 -0.50
N ILE A 111 -25.71 11.57 0.29
CA ILE A 111 -26.96 10.82 0.39
C ILE A 111 -28.07 11.52 -0.40
N GLY A 112 -28.95 10.73 -1.03
CA GLY A 112 -30.17 11.21 -1.67
C GLY A 112 -30.11 11.22 -3.20
N LYS A 113 -29.34 10.30 -3.80
CA LYS A 113 -29.42 9.99 -5.24
C LYS A 113 -30.38 8.80 -5.44
N GLU A 114 -30.97 8.68 -6.62
CA GLU A 114 -31.87 7.56 -6.97
C GLU A 114 -31.14 6.22 -7.12
N THR A 115 -29.87 6.28 -7.55
CA THR A 115 -29.01 5.12 -7.76
C THR A 115 -27.64 5.32 -7.15
N GLU A 116 -27.03 4.22 -6.71
CA GLU A 116 -25.68 4.23 -6.17
C GLU A 116 -24.65 4.42 -7.27
N ASP A 117 -23.70 5.31 -7.03
CA ASP A 117 -22.70 5.70 -8.01
C ASP A 117 -21.40 6.14 -7.33
N VAL A 118 -20.27 5.87 -7.97
CA VAL A 118 -18.94 6.26 -7.48
C VAL A 118 -18.27 6.96 -8.65
N LYS A 119 -17.84 8.21 -8.44
CA LYS A 119 -17.15 9.02 -9.47
C LYS A 119 -16.20 10.02 -8.83
N PHE A 120 -14.96 10.07 -9.30
CA PHE A 120 -13.99 11.13 -8.96
C PHE A 120 -13.84 11.38 -7.44
N GLY A 121 -13.63 10.32 -6.65
CA GLY A 121 -13.49 10.43 -5.18
C GLY A 121 -14.79 10.88 -4.48
N LYS A 122 -15.94 10.66 -5.10
CA LYS A 122 -17.26 10.91 -4.51
C LYS A 122 -18.12 9.67 -4.61
N VAL A 123 -18.75 9.31 -3.50
CA VAL A 123 -19.73 8.23 -3.43
C VAL A 123 -21.11 8.83 -3.28
N TYR A 124 -22.05 8.35 -4.09
CA TYR A 124 -23.45 8.74 -4.04
C TYR A 124 -24.28 7.54 -3.61
N LEU A 125 -24.99 7.68 -2.49
CA LEU A 125 -25.83 6.64 -1.92
C LEU A 125 -27.31 7.05 -1.93
N THR A 126 -28.18 6.06 -2.03
CA THR A 126 -29.61 6.21 -1.79
C THR A 126 -29.89 6.42 -0.30
N LYS A 127 -29.33 5.53 0.52
CA LYS A 127 -29.39 5.52 1.98
C LYS A 127 -28.03 5.06 2.55
N ILE A 128 -27.72 5.50 3.77
CA ILE A 128 -26.56 5.02 4.52
C ILE A 128 -27.01 4.03 5.61
N ASP A 129 -26.35 2.89 5.68
CA ASP A 129 -26.48 1.88 6.73
C ASP A 129 -25.09 1.43 7.21
N LYS A 130 -25.03 0.60 8.25
CA LYS A 130 -23.76 0.17 8.85
C LYS A 130 -22.92 -0.64 7.86
N GLU A 131 -23.56 -1.43 7.00
CA GLU A 131 -22.92 -2.26 6.00
C GLU A 131 -22.26 -1.40 4.90
N LYS A 132 -22.92 -0.34 4.42
CA LYS A 132 -22.32 0.60 3.46
C LYS A 132 -21.15 1.37 4.07
N VAL A 133 -21.23 1.73 5.35
CA VAL A 133 -20.11 2.32 6.08
C VAL A 133 -18.92 1.35 6.10
N GLN A 134 -19.15 0.07 6.40
CA GLN A 134 -18.10 -0.96 6.38
C GLN A 134 -17.49 -1.13 4.99
N VAL A 135 -18.31 -1.29 3.94
CA VAL A 135 -17.82 -1.49 2.56
C VAL A 135 -17.02 -0.30 2.06
N ILE A 136 -17.54 0.92 2.21
CA ILE A 136 -16.84 2.13 1.75
C ILE A 136 -15.53 2.31 2.52
N SER A 137 -15.55 2.13 3.83
CA SER A 137 -14.34 2.22 4.65
C SER A 137 -13.33 1.14 4.32
N PHE A 138 -13.77 -0.08 4.04
CA PHE A 138 -12.88 -1.17 3.65
C PHE A 138 -12.13 -0.84 2.37
N VAL A 139 -12.83 -0.37 1.33
CA VAL A 139 -12.21 -0.10 0.03
C VAL A 139 -11.24 1.09 0.08
N ILE A 140 -11.61 2.20 0.72
CA ILE A 140 -10.65 3.31 0.90
C ILE A 140 -9.45 2.88 1.77
N SER A 141 -9.68 2.04 2.77
CA SER A 141 -8.59 1.51 3.57
C SER A 141 -7.64 0.63 2.73
N GLN A 142 -8.14 -0.18 1.80
CA GLN A 142 -7.30 -0.92 0.85
C GLN A 142 -6.46 0.03 0.00
N SER A 143 -7.05 1.11 -0.54
CA SER A 143 -6.34 2.13 -1.34
C SER A 143 -5.16 2.74 -0.58
N VAL A 144 -5.38 3.15 0.66
CA VAL A 144 -4.36 3.75 1.53
C VAL A 144 -3.27 2.76 1.91
N ALA A 145 -3.63 1.51 2.23
CA ALA A 145 -2.65 0.47 2.52
C ALA A 145 -1.79 0.13 1.29
N LEU A 146 -2.40 0.11 0.11
CA LEU A 146 -1.71 -0.16 -1.15
C LEU A 146 -0.70 0.94 -1.49
N GLU A 147 -1.07 2.22 -1.30
CA GLU A 147 -0.18 3.36 -1.50
C GLU A 147 1.11 3.25 -0.68
N ARG A 148 1.01 2.80 0.57
CA ARG A 148 2.17 2.56 1.44
C ARG A 148 3.14 1.53 0.85
N PHE A 149 2.64 0.42 0.29
CA PHE A 149 3.49 -0.60 -0.35
C PHE A 149 4.06 -0.12 -1.69
N GLU A 150 3.26 0.60 -2.48
CA GLU A 150 3.71 1.21 -3.74
C GLU A 150 4.89 2.16 -3.52
N LYS A 151 4.81 3.01 -2.49
CA LYS A 151 5.88 3.96 -2.15
C LYS A 151 7.16 3.28 -1.66
N GLU A 152 7.04 2.23 -0.84
CA GLU A 152 8.21 1.45 -0.43
C GLU A 152 8.90 0.82 -1.66
N ILE A 153 8.13 0.23 -2.58
CA ILE A 153 8.67 -0.39 -3.79
C ILE A 153 9.25 0.65 -4.77
N GLU A 154 8.63 1.80 -4.95
CA GLU A 154 9.17 2.90 -5.77
C GLU A 154 10.54 3.37 -5.28
N GLN A 155 10.74 3.44 -3.96
CA GLN A 155 12.04 3.75 -3.39
C GLN A 155 13.08 2.69 -3.76
N ARG A 156 12.74 1.40 -3.62
CA ARG A 156 13.66 0.29 -3.96
C ARG A 156 13.99 0.23 -5.45
N VAL A 157 13.04 0.52 -6.34
CA VAL A 157 13.28 0.64 -7.79
C VAL A 157 14.28 1.77 -8.06
N SER A 158 14.09 2.94 -7.45
CA SER A 158 15.00 4.08 -7.60
C SER A 158 16.43 3.78 -7.11
N GLU A 159 16.54 2.99 -6.02
CA GLU A 159 17.82 2.51 -5.50
C GLU A 159 18.50 1.56 -6.52
N LEU A 160 17.77 0.60 -7.08
CA LEU A 160 18.27 -0.29 -8.11
C LEU A 160 18.73 0.45 -9.37
N GLU A 161 17.94 1.42 -9.86
CA GLU A 161 18.31 2.24 -11.03
C GLU A 161 19.64 2.99 -10.79
N ARG A 162 19.84 3.53 -9.59
CA ARG A 162 21.10 4.15 -9.20
C ARG A 162 22.27 3.16 -9.24
N LEU A 163 22.07 1.93 -8.73
CA LEU A 163 23.08 0.88 -8.77
C LEU A 163 23.43 0.49 -10.21
N ILE A 164 22.44 0.34 -11.08
CA ILE A 164 22.63 0.09 -12.52
C ILE A 164 23.45 1.22 -13.15
N GLY A 165 23.17 2.48 -12.81
CA GLY A 165 23.96 3.63 -13.26
C GLY A 165 25.44 3.55 -12.87
N ILE A 166 25.75 3.10 -11.64
CA ILE A 166 27.14 2.90 -11.18
C ILE A 166 27.81 1.75 -11.94
N LEU A 167 27.08 0.65 -12.17
CA LEU A 167 27.56 -0.50 -12.94
C LEU A 167 27.93 -0.14 -14.38
N ARG A 168 27.13 0.69 -15.04
CA ARG A 168 27.43 1.21 -16.40
C ARG A 168 28.75 1.97 -16.48
N LEU A 169 29.21 2.57 -15.38
CA LEU A 169 30.50 3.26 -15.31
C LEU A 169 31.69 2.32 -15.04
N GLY A 170 31.47 0.99 -15.01
CA GLY A 170 32.50 -0.02 -14.72
C GLY A 170 32.99 -0.01 -13.27
N LYS A 171 32.32 0.70 -12.37
CA LYS A 171 32.75 0.89 -10.97
C LYS A 171 32.28 -0.24 -10.06
N ILE A 172 32.56 -1.49 -10.45
CA ILE A 172 32.12 -2.72 -9.75
C ILE A 172 32.77 -2.85 -8.35
N LYS A 173 33.95 -2.25 -8.14
CA LYS A 173 34.72 -2.37 -6.88
C LYS A 173 33.98 -1.93 -5.60
N LYS A 174 32.83 -1.24 -5.70
CA LYS A 174 32.05 -0.77 -4.54
C LYS A 174 30.87 -1.66 -4.15
N LEU A 175 30.54 -2.70 -4.92
CA LEU A 175 29.38 -3.57 -4.64
C LEU A 175 29.81 -4.80 -3.85
N ARG A 176 29.25 -4.98 -2.64
CA ARG A 176 29.46 -6.17 -1.81
C ARG A 176 28.26 -7.09 -1.97
N GLU A 177 28.51 -8.38 -2.18
CA GLU A 177 27.46 -9.42 -2.25
C GLU A 177 26.53 -9.40 -1.03
N LYS A 178 27.08 -9.19 0.17
CA LYS A 178 26.30 -9.09 1.41
C LYS A 178 25.25 -7.97 1.34
N ASP A 179 25.56 -6.85 0.69
CA ASP A 179 24.64 -5.72 0.58
C ASP A 179 23.49 -6.07 -0.39
N LEU A 180 23.78 -6.77 -1.50
CA LEU A 180 22.76 -7.26 -2.44
C LEU A 180 21.88 -8.36 -1.84
N LEU A 181 22.45 -9.30 -1.07
CA LEU A 181 21.69 -10.32 -0.35
C LEU A 181 20.71 -9.67 0.64
N ARG A 182 21.11 -8.58 1.30
CA ARG A 182 20.24 -7.82 2.18
C ARG A 182 19.10 -7.16 1.41
N GLU A 183 19.38 -6.52 0.27
CA GLU A 183 18.35 -5.92 -0.59
C GLU A 183 17.33 -6.96 -1.07
N ILE A 184 17.78 -8.15 -1.49
CA ILE A 184 16.87 -9.24 -1.86
C ILE A 184 16.01 -9.66 -0.67
N GLY A 185 16.62 -9.81 0.51
CA GLY A 185 15.91 -10.10 1.74
C GLY A 185 14.82 -9.07 2.05
N ASP A 186 15.14 -7.79 1.92
CA ASP A 186 14.21 -6.68 2.12
C ASP A 186 13.06 -6.73 1.10
N ILE A 187 13.34 -6.91 -0.20
CA ILE A 187 12.32 -7.04 -1.26
C ILE A 187 11.41 -8.24 -1.00
N LEU A 188 11.98 -9.38 -0.61
CA LEU A 188 11.21 -10.58 -0.27
C LEU A 188 10.36 -10.37 0.99
N ALA A 189 10.86 -9.62 1.97
CA ALA A 189 10.11 -9.26 3.17
C ALA A 189 8.93 -8.31 2.83
N VAL A 190 9.13 -7.34 1.93
CA VAL A 190 8.03 -6.50 1.41
C VAL A 190 7.01 -7.37 0.70
N ARG A 191 7.43 -8.25 -0.21
CA ARG A 191 6.55 -9.21 -0.89
C ARG A 191 5.76 -10.07 0.11
N GLN A 192 6.43 -10.60 1.13
CA GLN A 192 5.79 -11.42 2.15
C GLN A 192 4.77 -10.61 2.96
N ARG A 193 5.06 -9.36 3.29
CA ARG A 193 4.10 -8.44 3.95
C ARG A 193 2.94 -8.09 3.04
N THR A 194 3.18 -7.79 1.76
CA THR A 194 2.08 -7.56 0.79
C THR A 194 1.20 -8.79 0.64
N ILE A 195 1.77 -10.00 0.60
CA ILE A 195 1.04 -11.27 0.52
C ILE A 195 0.36 -11.65 1.85
N SER A 196 0.94 -11.36 3.01
CA SER A 196 0.25 -11.59 4.30
C SER A 196 -0.99 -10.72 4.41
N HIS A 197 -0.96 -9.57 3.73
CA HIS A 197 -2.08 -8.69 3.51
C HIS A 197 -2.93 -9.06 2.29
N LEU A 198 -2.79 -10.23 1.64
CA LEU A 198 -3.66 -10.63 0.52
C LEU A 198 -5.14 -10.62 0.91
N SER A 199 -5.43 -10.89 2.18
CA SER A 199 -6.78 -10.76 2.75
C SER A 199 -7.31 -9.32 2.84
N LEU A 200 -6.50 -8.33 2.43
CA LEU A 200 -6.96 -7.01 2.01
C LEU A 200 -7.97 -7.17 0.88
N PHE A 201 -7.65 -7.95 -0.14
CA PHE A 201 -8.37 -8.01 -1.41
C PHE A 201 -9.52 -9.01 -1.43
N ASP A 202 -9.68 -9.80 -0.35
CA ASP A 202 -10.88 -10.61 -0.15
C ASP A 202 -12.11 -9.69 -0.05
N LYS A 203 -13.17 -10.01 -0.78
CA LYS A 203 -14.45 -9.33 -0.63
C LYS A 203 -14.91 -9.45 0.83
N PRO A 204 -15.27 -8.34 1.51
CA PRO A 204 -15.74 -8.43 2.88
C PRO A 204 -17.02 -9.27 2.94
N GLU A 205 -17.15 -10.16 3.93
CA GLU A 205 -18.27 -11.10 4.05
C GLU A 205 -19.64 -10.41 4.01
N THR A 206 -19.73 -9.18 4.52
CA THR A 206 -20.93 -8.33 4.46
C THR A 206 -21.45 -8.12 3.03
N THR A 207 -20.60 -8.24 2.01
CA THR A 207 -21.03 -8.12 0.59
C THR A 207 -21.73 -9.36 0.06
N TRP A 208 -21.58 -10.53 0.70
CA TRP A 208 -22.15 -11.78 0.23
C TRP A 208 -23.66 -11.87 0.47
N GLU A 209 -24.17 -11.10 1.44
CA GLU A 209 -25.58 -11.14 1.84
C GLU A 209 -26.50 -10.27 0.97
N ARG A 210 -25.96 -9.22 0.33
CA ARG A 210 -26.76 -8.21 -0.40
C ARG A 210 -26.08 -7.81 -1.70
N ALA A 211 -26.74 -8.11 -2.83
CA ALA A 211 -26.27 -7.75 -4.17
C ALA A 211 -26.02 -6.24 -4.37
N GLU A 212 -26.71 -5.36 -3.63
CA GLU A 212 -26.43 -3.91 -3.65
C GLU A 212 -25.04 -3.58 -3.07
N LEU A 213 -24.62 -4.27 -2.01
CA LEU A 213 -23.31 -4.06 -1.37
C LEU A 213 -22.17 -4.57 -2.24
N GLU A 214 -22.37 -5.72 -2.89
CA GLU A 214 -21.40 -6.24 -3.86
C GLU A 214 -21.22 -5.28 -5.04
N ARG A 215 -22.31 -4.73 -5.59
CA ARG A 215 -22.22 -3.72 -6.67
C ARG A 215 -21.48 -2.47 -6.21
N LEU A 216 -21.74 -2.00 -4.99
CA LEU A 216 -21.03 -0.85 -4.41
C LEU A 216 -19.54 -1.15 -4.25
N TYR A 217 -19.20 -2.31 -3.68
CA TYR A 217 -17.81 -2.77 -3.53
C TYR A 217 -17.10 -2.80 -4.88
N ASN A 218 -17.66 -3.49 -5.88
CA ASN A 218 -17.03 -3.62 -7.20
C ASN A 218 -16.83 -2.26 -7.89
N LYS A 219 -17.80 -1.34 -7.76
CA LYS A 219 -17.67 0.03 -8.27
C LYS A 219 -16.56 0.80 -7.59
N LEU A 220 -16.48 0.75 -6.25
CA LEU A 220 -15.39 1.40 -5.52
C LEU A 220 -14.05 0.77 -5.90
N PHE A 221 -13.96 -0.56 -5.93
CA PHE A 221 -12.75 -1.30 -6.27
C PHE A 221 -12.21 -0.91 -7.65
N TYR A 222 -13.10 -0.79 -8.63
CA TYR A 222 -12.78 -0.32 -9.97
C TYR A 222 -12.36 1.16 -10.00
N GLU A 223 -13.14 2.05 -9.38
CA GLU A 223 -12.83 3.49 -9.38
C GLU A 223 -11.55 3.86 -8.62
N PHE A 224 -11.14 3.05 -7.65
CA PHE A 224 -9.84 3.18 -6.96
C PHE A 224 -8.71 2.40 -7.66
N GLU A 225 -9.00 1.74 -8.79
CA GLU A 225 -8.05 0.96 -9.60
C GLU A 225 -7.29 -0.09 -8.79
N LEU A 226 -7.92 -0.65 -7.74
CA LEU A 226 -7.21 -1.46 -6.75
C LEU A 226 -6.60 -2.74 -7.34
N GLY A 227 -7.27 -3.34 -8.32
CA GLY A 227 -6.77 -4.52 -9.03
C GLY A 227 -5.53 -4.19 -9.86
N ASP A 228 -5.64 -3.20 -10.75
CA ASP A 228 -4.56 -2.79 -11.64
C ASP A 228 -3.32 -2.31 -10.85
N ARG A 229 -3.54 -1.51 -9.81
CA ARG A 229 -2.49 -1.04 -8.90
C ARG A 229 -1.76 -2.19 -8.20
N PHE A 230 -2.51 -3.18 -7.72
CA PHE A 230 -1.93 -4.37 -7.09
C PHE A 230 -1.11 -5.21 -8.07
N ASP A 231 -1.58 -5.37 -9.31
CA ASP A 231 -0.86 -6.10 -10.35
C ASP A 231 0.45 -5.38 -10.74
N ILE A 232 0.41 -4.06 -10.90
CA ILE A 232 1.61 -3.23 -11.14
C ILE A 232 2.60 -3.35 -9.98
N LEU A 233 2.12 -3.30 -8.73
CA LEU A 233 2.97 -3.49 -7.55
C LEU A 233 3.68 -4.86 -7.59
N ASN A 234 2.94 -5.92 -7.90
CA ASN A 234 3.50 -7.26 -8.01
C ASN A 234 4.52 -7.39 -9.14
N GLU A 235 4.28 -6.74 -10.28
CA GLU A 235 5.25 -6.69 -11.38
C GLU A 235 6.54 -5.99 -10.94
N LYS A 236 6.45 -4.82 -10.29
CA LYS A 236 7.62 -4.09 -9.76
C LYS A 236 8.40 -4.92 -8.73
N ILE A 237 7.70 -5.65 -7.84
CA ILE A 237 8.34 -6.57 -6.88
C ILE A 237 9.11 -7.69 -7.61
N ARG A 238 8.52 -8.31 -8.63
CA ARG A 238 9.19 -9.36 -9.43
C ARG A 238 10.41 -8.79 -10.16
N PHE A 239 10.24 -7.66 -10.83
CA PHE A 239 11.31 -6.95 -11.51
C PHE A 239 12.51 -6.71 -10.59
N LEU A 240 12.27 -6.19 -9.38
CA LEU A 240 13.30 -5.97 -8.35
C LEU A 240 14.00 -7.26 -7.93
N ALA A 241 13.24 -8.31 -7.66
CA ALA A 241 13.79 -9.61 -7.23
C ALA A 241 14.67 -10.24 -8.33
N ASP A 242 14.19 -10.23 -9.57
CA ASP A 242 14.89 -10.82 -10.71
C ASP A 242 16.20 -10.07 -11.01
N HIS A 243 16.18 -8.73 -11.00
CA HIS A 243 17.38 -7.93 -11.26
C HIS A 243 18.43 -8.08 -10.16
N ASN A 244 18.04 -8.07 -8.89
CA ASN A 244 19.01 -8.27 -7.83
C ASN A 244 19.61 -9.68 -7.85
N LYS A 245 18.82 -10.70 -8.22
CA LYS A 245 19.33 -12.07 -8.42
C LYS A 245 20.38 -12.11 -9.54
N LEU A 246 20.11 -11.47 -10.68
CA LEU A 246 21.08 -11.36 -11.77
C LEU A 246 22.38 -10.69 -11.31
N LEU A 247 22.30 -9.64 -10.50
CA LEU A 247 23.48 -8.97 -9.95
C LEU A 247 24.26 -9.86 -8.97
N LEU A 248 23.57 -10.63 -8.14
CA LEU A 248 24.22 -11.62 -7.27
C LEU A 248 24.94 -12.69 -8.10
N ASP A 249 24.28 -13.28 -9.10
CA ASP A 249 24.86 -14.31 -9.95
C ASP A 249 26.12 -13.80 -10.67
N PHE A 250 26.09 -12.55 -11.13
CA PHE A 250 27.25 -11.87 -11.72
C PHE A 250 28.43 -11.73 -10.74
N ILE A 251 28.18 -11.29 -9.50
CA ILE A 251 29.23 -11.14 -8.48
C ILE A 251 29.79 -12.50 -8.04
N SER A 252 28.93 -13.50 -7.89
CA SER A 252 29.32 -14.88 -7.56
C SER A 252 30.30 -15.44 -8.60
N THR A 253 29.98 -15.25 -9.88
CA THR A 253 30.82 -15.68 -11.02
C THR A 253 32.20 -15.01 -11.00
N GLN A 254 32.25 -13.69 -10.74
CA GLN A 254 33.53 -12.95 -10.66
C GLN A 254 34.47 -13.47 -9.56
N ARG A 255 33.95 -13.94 -8.43
CA ARG A 255 34.78 -14.56 -7.39
C ARG A 255 35.34 -15.92 -7.79
N GLY A 256 34.56 -16.71 -8.54
CA GLY A 256 35.03 -17.97 -9.12
C GLY A 256 36.31 -17.76 -9.93
N HIS A 257 36.30 -16.76 -10.81
CA HIS A 257 37.47 -16.39 -11.60
C HIS A 257 38.65 -15.88 -10.76
N PHE A 258 38.40 -15.17 -9.65
CA PHE A 258 39.47 -14.73 -8.76
C PHE A 258 40.14 -15.91 -8.04
N LEU A 259 39.35 -16.88 -7.56
CA LEU A 259 39.88 -18.08 -6.92
C LEU A 259 40.66 -18.95 -7.92
N GLU A 260 40.14 -19.09 -9.14
CA GLU A 260 40.84 -19.74 -10.25
C GLU A 260 42.19 -19.08 -10.52
N MET A 261 42.24 -17.74 -10.57
CA MET A 261 43.48 -16.98 -10.76
C MET A 261 44.48 -17.21 -9.61
N ILE A 262 44.02 -17.27 -8.36
CA ILE A 262 44.89 -17.59 -7.22
C ILE A 262 45.51 -18.98 -7.40
N ILE A 263 44.72 -19.98 -7.78
CA ILE A 263 45.22 -21.35 -8.00
C ILE A 263 46.26 -21.36 -9.13
N ILE A 264 45.99 -20.67 -10.25
CA ILE A 264 46.95 -20.55 -11.36
C ILE A 264 48.26 -19.91 -10.89
N ILE A 265 48.20 -18.82 -10.11
CA ILE A 265 49.39 -18.15 -9.57
C ILE A 265 50.17 -19.08 -8.63
N LEU A 266 49.50 -19.82 -7.75
CA LEU A 266 50.15 -20.77 -6.84
C LEU A 266 50.91 -21.86 -7.61
N ILE A 267 50.29 -22.44 -8.65
CA ILE A 267 50.94 -23.42 -9.53
C ILE A 267 52.15 -22.79 -10.25
N LEU A 268 52.01 -21.55 -10.73
CA LEU A 268 53.08 -20.85 -11.46
C LEU A 268 54.28 -20.56 -10.55
N ILE A 269 54.05 -20.20 -9.29
CA ILE A 269 55.11 -20.04 -8.28
C ILE A 269 55.84 -21.36 -8.02
N GLU A 270 55.11 -22.46 -7.85
CA GLU A 270 55.68 -23.79 -7.63
C GLU A 270 56.57 -24.23 -8.78
N LEU A 271 56.11 -24.04 -10.03
CA LEU A 271 56.89 -24.33 -11.23
C LEU A 271 58.17 -23.51 -11.31
N LEU A 272 58.13 -22.22 -10.95
CA LEU A 272 59.31 -21.36 -10.94
C LEU A 272 60.34 -21.80 -9.89
N ILE A 273 59.89 -22.19 -8.70
CA ILE A 273 60.77 -22.73 -7.65
C ILE A 273 61.44 -24.02 -8.15
N PHE A 274 60.66 -24.96 -8.71
CA PHE A 274 61.17 -26.21 -9.25
C PHE A 274 62.21 -26.01 -10.36
N LEU A 275 61.94 -25.10 -11.30
CA LEU A 275 62.88 -24.76 -12.37
C LEU A 275 64.15 -24.12 -11.82
N GLY A 276 64.03 -23.20 -10.85
CA GLY A 276 65.17 -22.58 -10.18
C GLY A 276 66.06 -23.60 -9.48
N GLU A 277 65.48 -24.54 -8.72
CA GLU A 277 66.21 -25.62 -8.06
C GLU A 277 66.88 -26.56 -9.06
N THR A 278 66.21 -26.90 -10.15
CA THR A 278 66.74 -27.79 -11.18
C THR A 278 67.92 -27.14 -11.91
N PHE A 279 67.82 -25.84 -12.23
CA PHE A 279 68.90 -25.09 -12.84
C PHE A 279 70.10 -24.91 -11.90
N LEU A 280 69.87 -24.76 -10.58
CA LEU A 280 70.95 -24.68 -9.60
C LEU A 280 71.72 -25.99 -9.40
N LYS A 281 71.10 -27.14 -9.75
CA LYS A 281 71.67 -28.49 -9.60
C LYS A 281 72.46 -28.96 -10.83
N TRP A 282 72.47 -28.19 -11.92
CA TRP A 282 73.14 -28.50 -13.18
C TRP A 282 74.38 -27.62 -13.36
#